data_AF-A0A2Z6MG98-F1
#
_entry.id   AF-A0A2Z6MG98-F1
#
_cell.length_a   1.000
_cell.length_b   1.000
_cell.length_c   1.000
_cell.angle_alpha   90.00
_cell.angle_beta   90.00
_cell.angle_gamma   90.00
#
_symmetry.space_group_name_H-M   'P 1'
#
loop_
_entity.id
_entity.type
_entity.pdbx_description
1 polymer ?
#
loop_
_entity_poly.entity_id
_entity_poly.type
_entity_poly.pdbx_seq_one_letter_code
_entity_poly.pdbx_strand_id
1 'polypeptide(L)'
;MSRIKRNRDYRDPLLKENEEVKARNTTKEEKREWERENPKPRQSSKKKKKKKKIRRFMQKYYHKGAFFRSSTDDQAANDETDNIFARDFSAPTGEDKMDKTMLPKVMQVKHFGRSGRTKWSHLVNEDTTYVHFPIC
;
A
#
# COMPACT_ATOMS: atom_id res chain seq x y z
N MET A 1 2.56 -40.96 8.93
CA MET A 1 3.60 -39.95 9.26
C MET A 1 3.19 -38.48 8.99
N SER A 2 2.13 -38.19 8.21
CA SER A 2 1.76 -36.80 7.87
C SER A 2 1.24 -35.94 9.04
N ARG A 3 0.68 -36.54 10.10
CA ARG A 3 0.08 -35.80 11.24
C ARG A 3 1.11 -35.25 12.24
N ILE A 4 2.13 -36.03 12.57
CA ILE A 4 3.22 -35.62 13.49
C ILE A 4 4.04 -34.50 12.85
N LYS A 5 4.34 -34.63 11.55
CA LYS A 5 5.02 -33.59 10.79
C LYS A 5 4.22 -32.28 10.78
N ARG A 6 2.91 -32.32 10.48
CA ARG A 6 2.03 -31.14 10.61
C ARG A 6 2.09 -30.50 11.99
N ASN A 7 1.99 -31.29 13.06
CA ASN A 7 2.06 -30.76 14.43
C ASN A 7 3.38 -30.02 14.71
N ARG A 8 4.51 -30.53 14.17
CA ARG A 8 5.81 -29.87 14.25
C ARG A 8 5.86 -28.60 13.40
N ASP A 9 5.37 -28.67 12.17
CA ASP A 9 5.31 -27.54 11.22
C ASP A 9 4.43 -26.38 11.73
N TYR A 10 3.43 -26.63 12.59
CA TYR A 10 2.65 -25.58 13.26
C TYR A 10 3.36 -24.99 14.49
N ARG A 11 4.17 -25.78 15.21
CA ARG A 11 4.81 -25.37 16.46
C ARG A 11 6.08 -24.56 16.24
N ASP A 12 6.91 -24.98 15.31
CA ASP A 12 8.19 -24.36 15.00
C ASP A 12 8.07 -22.86 14.59
N PRO A 13 7.11 -22.43 13.73
CA PRO A 13 6.95 -21.01 13.38
C PRO A 13 6.45 -20.16 14.55
N LEU A 14 5.56 -20.70 15.40
CA LEU A 14 5.07 -20.00 16.58
C LEU A 14 6.19 -19.76 17.61
N LEU A 15 7.08 -20.75 17.80
CA LEU A 15 8.23 -20.58 18.68
C LEU A 15 9.19 -19.52 18.14
N LYS A 16 9.47 -19.57 16.84
CA LYS A 16 10.31 -18.57 16.17
C LYS A 16 9.73 -17.16 16.27
N GLU A 17 8.43 -16.99 16.04
CA GLU A 17 7.76 -15.69 16.18
C GLU A 17 7.86 -15.18 17.63
N ASN A 18 7.62 -16.04 18.62
CA ASN A 18 7.74 -15.69 20.04
C ASN A 18 9.18 -15.29 20.43
N GLU A 19 10.19 -15.98 19.91
CA GLU A 19 11.60 -15.62 20.10
C GLU A 19 11.95 -14.29 19.43
N GLU A 20 11.44 -14.03 18.23
CA GLU A 20 11.60 -12.74 17.55
C GLU A 20 10.91 -11.59 18.30
N VAL A 21 9.72 -11.82 18.86
CA VAL A 21 9.02 -10.84 19.69
C VAL A 21 9.80 -10.57 20.97
N LYS A 22 10.33 -11.62 21.64
CA LYS A 22 11.22 -11.47 22.79
C LYS A 22 12.48 -10.68 22.43
N ALA A 23 13.12 -10.97 21.29
CA ALA A 23 14.30 -10.25 20.79
C ALA A 23 13.99 -8.81 20.29
N ARG A 24 12.73 -8.49 19.98
CA ARG A 24 12.30 -7.10 19.73
C ARG A 24 12.07 -6.33 21.03
N ASN A 25 11.66 -7.04 22.07
CA ASN A 25 11.41 -6.51 23.42
C ASN A 25 12.66 -6.48 24.31
N THR A 26 13.78 -7.07 23.90
CA THR A 26 15.08 -6.91 24.59
C THR A 26 15.56 -5.46 24.54
N THR A 27 16.45 -5.13 25.47
CA THR A 27 16.97 -3.78 25.66
C THR A 27 17.80 -3.33 24.46
N LYS A 28 17.87 -2.01 24.28
CA LYS A 28 18.55 -1.36 23.14
C LYS A 28 20.06 -1.67 23.06
N GLU A 29 20.69 -2.03 24.18
CA GLU A 29 22.13 -2.31 24.27
C GLU A 29 22.50 -3.69 23.71
N GLU A 30 21.82 -4.75 24.15
CA GLU A 30 22.02 -6.11 23.61
C GLU A 30 21.74 -6.16 22.10
N LYS A 31 20.77 -5.38 21.64
CA LYS A 31 20.44 -5.26 20.21
C LYS A 31 21.57 -4.65 19.39
N ARG A 32 22.34 -3.71 19.97
CA ARG A 32 23.47 -3.04 19.30
C ARG A 32 24.70 -3.96 19.24
N GLU A 33 24.93 -4.77 20.27
CA GLU A 33 26.00 -5.77 20.29
C GLU A 33 25.71 -6.91 19.32
N TRP A 34 24.47 -7.39 19.28
CA TRP A 34 24.05 -8.39 18.31
C TRP A 34 24.13 -7.87 16.86
N GLU A 35 23.78 -6.61 16.59
CA GLU A 35 23.94 -5.99 15.26
C GLU A 35 25.42 -5.77 14.86
N ARG A 36 26.34 -5.70 15.84
CA ARG A 36 27.79 -5.61 15.61
C ARG A 36 28.38 -7.00 15.30
N GLU A 37 27.94 -8.03 16.01
CA GLU A 37 28.39 -9.42 15.82
C GLU A 37 27.74 -10.09 14.60
N ASN A 38 26.50 -9.73 14.27
CA ASN A 38 25.78 -10.19 13.08
C ASN A 38 25.55 -9.02 12.12
N PRO A 39 26.60 -8.58 11.40
CA PRO A 39 26.45 -7.51 10.43
C PRO A 39 25.44 -7.94 9.37
N LYS A 40 24.27 -7.29 9.36
CA LYS A 40 23.22 -7.57 8.38
C LYS A 40 23.85 -7.46 7.00
N PRO A 41 23.81 -8.52 6.16
CA PRO A 41 24.28 -8.41 4.80
C PRO A 41 23.52 -7.23 4.19
N ARG A 42 24.26 -6.24 3.64
CA ARG A 42 23.68 -5.04 3.02
C ARG A 42 22.55 -5.53 2.13
N GLN A 43 21.30 -5.33 2.56
CA GLN A 43 20.16 -5.75 1.77
C GLN A 43 20.36 -5.04 0.44
N SER A 44 20.72 -5.80 -0.60
CA SER A 44 20.89 -5.21 -1.91
C SER A 44 19.62 -4.43 -2.16
N SER A 45 19.74 -3.12 -2.34
CA SER A 45 18.63 -2.17 -2.45
C SER A 45 17.75 -2.43 -3.68
N LYS A 46 17.95 -3.58 -4.34
CA LYS A 46 17.11 -4.22 -5.33
C LYS A 46 15.83 -4.83 -4.75
N LYS A 47 15.30 -4.33 -3.62
CA LYS A 47 13.83 -4.30 -3.49
C LYS A 47 13.37 -3.40 -4.62
N LYS A 48 13.15 -3.99 -5.81
CA LYS A 48 12.53 -3.35 -6.97
C LYS A 48 11.30 -2.67 -6.40
N LYS A 49 11.40 -1.36 -6.13
CA LYS A 49 10.27 -0.56 -5.65
C LYS A 49 9.21 -0.81 -6.70
N LYS A 50 8.18 -1.58 -6.35
CA LYS A 50 7.09 -1.90 -7.28
C LYS A 50 6.64 -0.55 -7.81
N LYS A 51 6.77 -0.34 -9.12
CA LYS A 51 6.42 0.92 -9.77
C LYS A 51 5.01 1.26 -9.31
N LYS A 52 4.87 2.36 -8.54
CA LYS A 52 3.56 2.78 -8.04
C LYS A 52 2.69 2.98 -9.26
N LYS A 53 1.57 2.25 -9.34
CA LYS A 53 0.64 2.41 -10.45
C LYS A 53 0.07 3.82 -10.37
N ILE A 54 0.36 4.62 -11.39
CA ILE A 54 -0.12 6.00 -11.51
C ILE A 54 -1.56 5.90 -12.03
N ARG A 55 -2.51 6.40 -11.24
CA ARG A 55 -3.93 6.49 -11.65
C ARG A 55 -4.14 7.79 -12.40
N ARG A 56 -5.13 7.82 -13.29
CA ARG A 56 -5.52 9.02 -14.04
C ARG A 56 -6.15 10.06 -13.11
N PHE A 57 -6.15 11.31 -13.55
CA PHE A 57 -6.79 12.40 -12.83
C PHE A 57 -8.29 12.11 -12.63
N MET A 58 -8.78 12.29 -11.39
CA MET A 58 -10.15 11.96 -10.95
C MET A 58 -10.60 10.49 -11.05
N GLN A 59 -9.69 9.54 -11.30
CA GLN A 59 -10.06 8.12 -11.38
C GLN A 59 -10.56 7.58 -10.02
N LYS A 60 -11.62 6.76 -10.05
CA LYS A 60 -12.16 6.14 -8.85
C LYS A 60 -11.21 5.08 -8.27
N TYR A 61 -11.08 5.06 -6.95
CA TYR A 61 -10.37 4.00 -6.24
C TYR A 61 -11.31 2.85 -5.93
N TYR A 62 -11.01 1.67 -6.47
CA TYR A 62 -11.65 0.43 -6.08
C TYR A 62 -10.71 -0.32 -5.13
N HIS A 63 -11.15 -0.47 -3.88
CA HIS A 63 -10.46 -1.29 -2.90
C HIS A 63 -10.68 -2.77 -3.22
N LYS A 64 -9.64 -3.61 -3.05
CA LYS A 64 -9.71 -5.05 -3.37
C LYS A 64 -10.60 -5.86 -2.42
N GLY A 65 -11.10 -5.25 -1.35
CA GLY A 65 -11.75 -5.96 -0.24
C GLY A 65 -10.74 -6.45 0.80
N ALA A 66 -11.27 -6.82 1.97
CA ALA A 66 -10.49 -7.38 3.07
C ALA A 66 -10.71 -8.90 3.24
N PHE A 67 -11.87 -9.41 2.78
CA PHE A 67 -12.27 -10.81 2.93
C PHE A 67 -11.79 -11.68 1.75
N PHE A 68 -11.62 -12.98 1.98
CA PHE A 68 -11.27 -14.01 0.99
C PHE A 68 -9.99 -13.74 0.19
N ARG A 69 -9.14 -12.86 0.71
CA ARG A 69 -7.78 -12.69 0.19
C ARG A 69 -6.94 -13.70 0.93
N SER A 70 -6.23 -14.55 0.21
CA SER A 70 -5.28 -15.49 0.80
C SER A 70 -4.29 -14.71 1.70
N SER A 71 -4.59 -14.71 2.99
CA SER A 71 -3.75 -14.21 4.06
C SER A 71 -2.62 -15.21 4.15
N THR A 72 -1.40 -14.74 3.93
CA THR A 72 -0.18 -15.55 4.05
C THR A 72 0.03 -16.13 5.45
N ASP A 73 -0.74 -15.68 6.44
CA ASP A 73 -0.67 -16.11 7.84
C ASP A 73 -1.78 -17.11 8.23
N ASP A 74 -2.84 -17.26 7.43
CA ASP A 74 -3.91 -18.20 7.74
C ASP A 74 -3.60 -19.57 7.11
N GLN A 75 -2.89 -20.42 7.86
CA GLN A 75 -2.60 -21.81 7.47
C GLN A 75 -3.86 -22.68 7.29
N ALA A 76 -5.04 -22.17 7.67
CA ALA A 76 -6.33 -22.81 7.46
C ALA A 76 -6.99 -22.41 6.13
N ALA A 77 -6.50 -21.35 5.46
CA ALA A 77 -6.96 -20.97 4.13
C ALA A 77 -6.32 -21.90 3.08
N ASN A 78 -6.78 -23.14 3.04
CA ASN A 78 -6.65 -23.98 1.85
C ASN A 78 -7.57 -23.39 0.79
N ASP A 79 -7.16 -22.34 0.10
CA ASP A 79 -7.87 -21.95 -1.11
C ASP A 79 -6.87 -21.45 -2.13
N GLU A 80 -6.92 -22.10 -3.30
CA GLU A 80 -6.24 -21.70 -4.51
C GLU A 80 -6.23 -20.18 -4.61
N THR A 81 -5.05 -19.60 -4.81
CA THR A 81 -4.95 -18.16 -5.02
C THR A 81 -5.77 -17.81 -6.24
N ASP A 82 -6.99 -17.33 -6.01
CA ASP A 82 -7.91 -17.04 -7.08
C ASP A 82 -7.25 -15.99 -7.97
N ASN A 83 -6.95 -16.36 -9.22
CA ASN A 83 -6.27 -15.51 -10.20
C ASN A 83 -6.98 -14.14 -10.37
N ILE A 84 -8.23 -14.06 -9.92
CA ILE A 84 -9.05 -12.87 -9.82
C ILE A 84 -8.35 -11.75 -9.02
N PHE A 85 -7.68 -12.04 -7.90
CA PHE A 85 -7.04 -11.01 -7.06
C PHE A 85 -5.69 -10.50 -7.61
N ALA A 86 -5.10 -11.23 -8.56
CA ALA A 86 -3.88 -10.86 -9.26
C ALA A 86 -4.10 -9.81 -10.36
N ARG A 87 -5.36 -9.54 -10.74
CA ARG A 87 -5.73 -8.57 -11.78
C ARG A 87 -5.33 -7.14 -11.42
N ASP A 88 -5.31 -6.28 -12.45
CA ASP A 88 -5.01 -4.86 -12.26
C ASP A 88 -6.24 -4.03 -11.84
N PHE A 89 -6.36 -3.77 -10.54
CA PHE A 89 -7.40 -2.91 -9.96
C PHE A 89 -7.10 -1.40 -10.05
N SER A 90 -5.99 -1.02 -10.68
CA SER A 90 -5.65 0.39 -10.93
C SER A 90 -6.00 0.84 -12.35
N ALA A 91 -6.51 -0.06 -13.20
CA ALA A 91 -6.94 0.27 -14.55
C ALA A 91 -8.18 1.20 -14.54
N PRO A 92 -8.31 2.11 -15.54
CA PRO A 92 -9.48 2.97 -15.68
C PRO A 92 -10.72 2.14 -16.04
N THR A 93 -11.84 2.38 -15.35
CA THR A 93 -13.10 1.66 -15.55
C THR A 93 -14.18 2.63 -16.01
N GLY A 94 -14.99 2.22 -17.01
CA GLY A 94 -16.15 2.99 -17.50
C GLY A 94 -15.81 4.43 -17.88
N GLU A 95 -16.32 5.38 -17.10
CA GLU A 95 -16.16 6.83 -17.26
C GLU A 95 -14.70 7.34 -17.15
N ASP A 96 -13.81 6.57 -16.52
CA ASP A 96 -12.40 6.96 -16.34
C ASP A 96 -11.53 6.66 -17.59
N LYS A 97 -12.14 6.15 -18.67
CA LYS A 97 -11.45 5.95 -19.96
C LYS A 97 -11.16 7.26 -20.68
N MET A 98 -11.90 8.33 -20.39
CA MET A 98 -11.67 9.66 -20.98
C MET A 98 -10.66 10.47 -20.16
N ASP A 99 -9.83 11.28 -20.82
CA ASP A 99 -8.93 12.21 -20.13
C ASP A 99 -9.69 13.42 -19.61
N LYS A 100 -10.00 13.39 -18.31
CA LYS A 100 -10.71 14.45 -17.59
C LYS A 100 -9.88 15.74 -17.43
N THR A 101 -8.63 15.73 -17.85
CA THR A 101 -7.76 16.92 -17.86
C THR A 101 -8.13 17.90 -18.98
N MET A 102 -8.74 17.42 -20.06
CA MET A 102 -9.20 18.29 -21.16
C MET A 102 -10.51 19.02 -20.84
N LEU A 103 -11.18 18.68 -19.73
CA LEU A 103 -12.41 19.33 -19.32
C LEU A 103 -12.13 20.76 -18.82
N PRO A 104 -13.06 21.71 -19.01
CA PRO A 104 -12.98 23.03 -18.42
C PRO A 104 -12.80 22.96 -16.90
N LYS A 105 -12.04 23.91 -16.32
CA LYS A 105 -11.66 23.90 -14.90
C LYS A 105 -12.85 23.72 -13.95
N VAL A 106 -14.00 24.32 -14.29
CA VAL A 106 -15.25 24.24 -13.51
C VAL A 106 -15.81 22.81 -13.45
N MET A 107 -15.57 22.00 -14.49
CA MET A 107 -15.99 20.60 -14.58
C MET A 107 -14.96 19.60 -14.05
N GLN A 108 -13.73 20.03 -13.71
CA GLN A 108 -12.67 19.20 -13.13
C GLN A 108 -12.92 18.89 -11.64
N VAL A 109 -14.12 18.41 -11.33
CA VAL A 109 -14.65 18.22 -9.99
C VAL A 109 -15.34 16.87 -9.90
N LYS A 110 -15.12 16.14 -8.80
CA LYS A 110 -15.84 14.88 -8.55
C LYS A 110 -17.33 15.16 -8.34
N HIS A 111 -18.18 14.44 -9.06
CA HIS A 111 -19.66 14.55 -8.99
C HIS A 111 -20.17 15.97 -9.29
N PHE A 112 -19.84 16.47 -10.49
CA PHE A 112 -20.37 17.75 -10.99
C PHE A 112 -21.91 17.79 -10.90
N GLY A 113 -22.46 18.90 -10.42
CA GLY A 113 -23.91 19.09 -10.23
C GLY A 113 -24.46 18.65 -8.86
N ARG A 114 -23.65 18.06 -7.99
CA ARG A 114 -24.07 17.68 -6.63
C ARG A 114 -23.78 18.79 -5.61
N SER A 115 -24.71 19.04 -4.69
CA SER A 115 -24.55 20.00 -3.58
C SER A 115 -23.58 19.46 -2.51
N GLY A 116 -23.04 20.36 -1.67
CA GLY A 116 -22.17 19.99 -0.53
C GLY A 116 -20.67 19.96 -0.80
N ARG A 117 -20.19 20.70 -1.81
CA ARG A 117 -18.74 20.78 -2.11
C ARG A 117 -18.02 21.69 -1.11
N THR A 118 -16.83 21.29 -0.70
CA THR A 118 -15.91 22.15 0.05
C THR A 118 -15.38 23.28 -0.81
N LYS A 119 -15.31 24.50 -0.25
CA LYS A 119 -14.80 25.70 -0.94
C LYS A 119 -13.32 25.57 -1.32
N TRP A 120 -12.54 24.94 -0.45
CA TRP A 120 -11.09 24.84 -0.56
C TRP A 120 -10.65 23.51 -1.17
N SER A 121 -9.62 23.55 -2.03
CA SER A 121 -9.12 22.37 -2.75
C SER A 121 -7.82 21.84 -2.16
N HIS A 122 -6.70 22.50 -2.47
CA HIS A 122 -5.36 22.17 -1.98
C HIS A 122 -4.62 23.47 -1.69
N LEU A 123 -3.74 23.46 -0.69
CA LEU A 123 -3.00 24.66 -0.26
C LEU A 123 -2.35 25.39 -1.45
N VAL A 124 -1.74 24.65 -2.38
CA VAL A 124 -1.09 25.20 -3.57
C VAL A 124 -2.02 26.05 -4.44
N ASN A 125 -3.31 25.75 -4.50
CA ASN A 125 -4.27 26.55 -5.29
C ASN A 125 -4.73 27.81 -4.55
N GLU A 126 -4.65 27.82 -3.23
CA GLU A 126 -5.06 28.95 -2.39
C GLU A 126 -3.86 29.82 -1.97
N ASP A 127 -2.65 29.34 -2.26
CA ASP A 127 -1.39 29.99 -1.93
C ASP A 127 -1.15 31.17 -2.87
N THR A 128 -1.34 32.37 -2.34
CA THR A 128 -1.13 33.65 -3.04
C THR A 128 0.26 34.23 -2.81
N THR A 129 1.18 33.49 -2.14
CA THR A 129 2.54 33.98 -1.84
C THR A 129 3.35 34.28 -3.10
N TYR A 130 3.06 33.61 -4.21
CA TYR A 130 3.57 33.95 -5.54
C TYR A 130 2.59 34.89 -6.26
N VAL A 131 2.56 36.15 -5.83
CA VAL A 131 1.97 37.22 -6.64
C VAL A 131 2.79 37.34 -7.92
N HIS A 132 2.17 37.03 -9.07
CA HIS A 132 2.72 37.35 -10.38
C HIS A 132 2.80 38.87 -10.49
N PHE A 133 3.94 39.44 -10.12
CA PHE A 133 4.26 40.82 -10.45
C PHE A 133 4.48 40.87 -11.97
N PRO A 134 3.62 41.57 -12.74
CA PRO A 134 3.96 41.86 -14.11
C PRO A 134 5.21 42.73 -14.07
N ILE A 135 6.30 42.22 -14.65
CA ILE A 135 7.51 42.99 -14.87
C ILE A 135 7.10 44.07 -15.87
N CYS A 136 7.02 45.32 -15.40
CA CYS A 136 6.97 46.51 -16.24
C CYS A 136 8.30 46.68 -16.98
#